data_AF-A0AAE0KC54-F1
#
_entry.id   AF-A0AAE0KC54-F1
#
_cell.length_a   1.000
_cell.length_b   1.000
_cell.length_c   1.000
_cell.angle_alpha   90.00
_cell.angle_beta   90.00
_cell.angle_gamma   90.00
#
_symmetry.space_group_name_H-M   'P 1'
#
loop_
_entity.id
_entity.type
_entity.pdbx_description
1 polymer ?
#
loop_
_entity_poly.entity_id
_entity_poly.type
_entity_poly.pdbx_seq_one_letter_code
_entity_poly.pdbx_strand_id
1 'polypeptide(L)'
;MSGGGNADTVGSLLASIATCLTEALRILMFADKRQWGPDEFEQIRALEEALDEAKKDYQEMSPLVHGQFYYQNDRTSMSIHELRNLHAKFEFHAQNFKDWARQGGPINPTWARETAELKKDLHRAQCRAAGRIFAAEQEGARCLGAFQVYRQQKRLEAERQQRRHDHNEQPLWQQQQQQQQLTAEDGATQYRGERPDDPRRRSSLEELVPSCNAVGRFERLGDLDAAFVCDFCDGFIVWPDLRGMPAARTTNTTTTTTPPPQAPGTSNDSASSAYPHWQATGQSRSTGADKTVVFAPVAIANHVAPGLGAWQAGILCPYCDEYTYLDQGEDSEEDVRYAQDEKGFPDLAAFQAHLEWYHTALAVPAMPPLASALPASISGCRVM
;
A
#
# COMPACT_ATOMS: atom_id res chain seq x y z
N MET A 1 31.91 -36.32 -16.05
CA MET A 1 33.14 -35.97 -15.31
C MET A 1 33.35 -34.48 -15.42
N SER A 2 33.37 -33.82 -14.25
CA SER A 2 33.75 -32.44 -13.88
C SER A 2 33.54 -31.26 -14.83
N GLY A 3 32.75 -30.29 -14.36
CA GLY A 3 32.71 -28.93 -14.90
C GLY A 3 31.84 -27.97 -14.07
N GLY A 4 32.18 -27.75 -12.80
CA GLY A 4 31.75 -26.60 -12.00
C GLY A 4 30.27 -26.56 -11.59
N GLY A 5 29.98 -26.85 -10.32
CA GLY A 5 28.74 -26.36 -9.72
C GLY A 5 28.79 -24.84 -9.74
N ASN A 6 28.20 -24.22 -10.77
CA ASN A 6 28.00 -22.78 -10.76
C ASN A 6 27.24 -22.46 -9.47
N ALA A 7 27.86 -21.65 -8.62
CA ALA A 7 27.23 -21.21 -7.40
C ALA A 7 26.10 -20.27 -7.81
N ASP A 8 24.93 -20.83 -8.11
CA ASP A 8 23.77 -20.09 -8.63
C ASP A 8 23.54 -18.83 -7.80
N THR A 9 23.30 -17.74 -8.51
CA THR A 9 22.85 -16.47 -7.95
C THR A 9 21.47 -16.15 -8.51
N VAL A 10 20.79 -15.19 -7.89
CA VAL A 10 19.57 -14.60 -8.46
C VAL A 10 19.83 -14.16 -9.91
N GLY A 11 20.94 -13.45 -10.15
CA GLY A 11 21.32 -13.00 -11.49
C GLY A 11 21.53 -14.13 -12.50
N SER A 12 22.22 -15.21 -12.13
CA SER A 12 22.46 -16.33 -13.06
C SER A 12 21.17 -17.07 -13.42
N LEU A 13 20.27 -17.28 -12.44
CA LEU A 13 18.99 -17.96 -12.67
C LEU A 13 18.02 -17.10 -13.51
N LEU A 14 17.96 -15.79 -13.25
CA LEU A 14 17.16 -14.87 -14.07
C LEU A 14 17.66 -14.83 -15.51
N ALA A 15 18.98 -14.86 -15.74
CA ALA A 15 19.55 -14.94 -17.08
C ALA A 15 19.19 -16.28 -17.78
N SER A 16 19.19 -17.39 -17.06
CA SER A 16 18.74 -18.68 -17.59
C SER A 16 17.25 -18.66 -17.96
N ILE A 17 16.38 -18.11 -17.12
CA ILE A 17 14.95 -17.93 -17.41
C ILE A 17 14.74 -17.04 -18.65
N ALA A 18 15.45 -15.91 -18.75
CA ALA A 18 15.40 -15.04 -19.91
C ALA A 18 15.85 -15.76 -21.20
N THR A 19 16.80 -16.70 -21.09
CA THR A 19 17.22 -17.56 -22.20
C THR A 19 16.10 -18.49 -22.65
N CYS A 20 15.37 -19.13 -21.72
CA CYS A 20 14.20 -19.96 -22.04
C CYS A 20 13.12 -19.16 -22.79
N LEU A 21 12.81 -17.94 -22.32
CA LEU A 21 11.83 -17.05 -22.97
C LEU A 21 12.29 -16.65 -24.37
N THR A 22 13.56 -16.26 -24.52
CA THR A 22 14.14 -15.88 -25.82
C THR A 22 14.16 -17.07 -26.79
N GLU A 23 14.42 -18.27 -26.30
CA GLU A 23 14.39 -19.48 -27.11
C GLU A 23 12.97 -19.81 -27.58
N ALA A 24 11.96 -19.75 -26.71
CA ALA A 24 10.56 -19.92 -27.08
C ALA A 24 10.11 -18.92 -28.15
N LEU A 25 10.46 -17.63 -27.99
CA LEU A 25 10.20 -16.59 -28.98
C LEU A 25 10.89 -16.89 -30.32
N ARG A 26 12.14 -17.34 -30.28
CA ARG A 26 12.89 -17.69 -31.49
C ARG A 26 12.24 -18.85 -32.24
N ILE A 27 11.75 -19.86 -31.53
CA ILE A 27 11.03 -21.00 -32.13
C ILE A 27 9.79 -20.52 -32.89
N LEU A 28 8.95 -19.70 -32.25
CA LEU A 28 7.75 -19.14 -32.87
C LEU A 28 8.10 -18.21 -34.04
N MET A 29 9.16 -17.41 -33.92
CA MET A 29 9.60 -16.49 -34.98
C MET A 29 9.95 -17.22 -36.29
N PHE A 30 10.53 -18.42 -36.20
CA PHE A 30 10.95 -19.23 -37.36
C PHE A 30 9.94 -20.30 -37.79
N ALA A 31 8.81 -20.45 -37.09
CA ALA A 31 7.76 -21.38 -37.48
C ALA A 31 6.98 -20.88 -38.71
N ASP A 32 6.35 -21.80 -39.46
CA ASP A 32 5.52 -21.45 -40.62
C ASP A 32 4.23 -20.73 -40.15
N LYS A 33 4.05 -19.49 -40.61
CA LYS A 33 2.95 -18.60 -40.20
C LYS A 33 1.68 -18.76 -41.03
N ARG A 34 1.71 -19.58 -42.10
CA ARG A 34 0.57 -19.73 -43.03
C ARG A 34 -0.71 -20.24 -42.38
N GLN A 35 -0.59 -20.99 -41.27
CA GLN A 35 -1.71 -21.61 -40.56
C GLN A 35 -1.98 -20.97 -39.20
N TRP A 36 -1.32 -19.86 -38.87
CA TRP A 36 -1.48 -19.22 -37.57
C TRP A 36 -2.89 -18.63 -37.41
N GLY A 37 -3.46 -18.89 -36.25
CA GLY A 37 -4.66 -18.25 -35.74
C GLY A 37 -4.32 -17.26 -34.62
N PRO A 38 -5.36 -16.77 -33.92
CA PRO A 38 -5.20 -15.83 -32.81
C PRO A 38 -4.31 -16.34 -31.67
N ASP A 39 -4.35 -17.65 -31.40
CA ASP A 39 -3.65 -18.26 -30.26
C ASP A 39 -2.12 -18.21 -30.42
N GLU A 40 -1.60 -18.39 -31.64
CA GLU A 40 -0.16 -18.27 -31.92
C GLU A 40 0.35 -16.83 -31.69
N PHE A 41 -0.42 -15.84 -32.13
CA PHE A 41 -0.06 -14.43 -31.92
C PHE A 41 -0.17 -14.03 -30.45
N GLU A 42 -1.20 -14.52 -29.76
CA GLU A 42 -1.38 -14.31 -28.32
C GLU A 42 -0.24 -14.94 -27.52
N GLN A 43 0.24 -16.11 -27.94
CA GLN A 43 1.39 -16.75 -27.31
C GLN A 43 2.68 -15.92 -27.44
N ILE A 44 2.92 -15.30 -28.60
CA ILE A 44 4.07 -14.42 -28.80
C ILE A 44 3.96 -13.21 -27.89
N ARG A 45 2.79 -12.56 -27.88
CA ARG A 45 2.52 -11.41 -27.02
C ARG A 45 2.77 -11.75 -25.55
N ALA A 46 2.26 -12.90 -25.09
CA ALA A 46 2.45 -13.35 -23.71
C ALA A 46 3.93 -13.58 -23.36
N LEU A 47 4.73 -14.13 -24.28
CA LEU A 47 6.17 -14.36 -24.08
C LEU A 47 6.98 -13.04 -24.12
N GLU A 48 6.64 -12.12 -25.02
CA GLU A 48 7.25 -10.78 -25.09
C GLU A 48 6.96 -10.01 -23.80
N GLU A 49 5.69 -9.96 -23.37
CA GLU A 49 5.29 -9.34 -22.11
C GLU A 49 6.01 -9.96 -20.91
N ALA A 50 6.15 -11.30 -20.87
CA ALA A 50 6.87 -11.97 -19.78
C ALA A 50 8.36 -11.62 -19.74
N LEU A 51 9.00 -11.53 -20.91
CA LEU A 51 10.42 -11.17 -20.99
C LEU A 51 10.66 -9.70 -20.65
N ASP A 52 9.78 -8.81 -21.09
CA ASP A 52 9.89 -7.38 -20.84
C ASP A 52 9.59 -7.05 -19.37
N GLU A 53 8.59 -7.71 -18.77
CA GLU A 53 8.30 -7.60 -17.34
C GLU A 53 9.47 -8.12 -16.49
N ALA A 54 10.04 -9.28 -16.82
CA ALA A 54 11.21 -9.81 -16.09
C ALA A 54 12.43 -8.87 -16.14
N LYS A 55 12.68 -8.21 -17.28
CA LYS A 55 13.74 -7.22 -17.44
C LYS A 55 13.44 -5.95 -16.64
N LYS A 56 12.20 -5.47 -16.70
CA LYS A 56 11.74 -4.31 -15.94
C LYS A 56 11.91 -4.56 -14.45
N ASP A 57 11.44 -5.69 -13.95
CA ASP A 57 11.58 -6.09 -12.55
C ASP A 57 13.05 -6.15 -12.14
N TYR A 58 13.92 -6.71 -12.97
CA TYR A 58 15.36 -6.74 -12.67
C TYR A 58 15.97 -5.33 -12.52
N GLN A 59 15.55 -4.40 -13.38
CA GLN A 59 15.97 -2.99 -13.33
C GLN A 59 15.40 -2.26 -12.12
N GLU A 60 14.13 -2.52 -11.76
CA GLU A 60 13.43 -1.87 -10.67
C GLU A 60 13.81 -2.42 -9.29
N MET A 61 14.13 -3.71 -9.17
CA MET A 61 14.55 -4.32 -7.90
C MET A 61 15.94 -3.87 -7.46
N SER A 62 16.87 -3.74 -8.42
CA SER A 62 18.26 -3.36 -8.15
C SER A 62 18.43 -2.11 -7.27
N PRO A 63 17.80 -0.94 -7.55
CA PRO A 63 17.93 0.25 -6.71
C PRO A 63 17.25 0.14 -5.33
N LEU A 64 16.40 -0.86 -5.11
CA LEU A 64 15.72 -1.07 -3.83
C LEU A 64 16.62 -1.77 -2.79
N VAL A 65 17.67 -2.48 -3.23
CA VAL A 65 18.53 -3.33 -2.40
C VAL A 65 20.02 -2.96 -2.55
N HIS A 66 20.34 -1.67 -2.42
CA HIS A 66 21.70 -1.11 -2.49
C HIS A 66 22.43 -1.28 -3.85
N GLY A 67 21.69 -1.62 -4.90
CA GLY A 67 22.17 -1.62 -6.27
C GLY A 67 22.25 -3.01 -6.90
N GLN A 68 22.52 -3.01 -8.21
CA GLN A 68 22.49 -4.22 -9.04
C GLN A 68 23.48 -5.29 -8.55
N PHE A 69 24.64 -4.90 -8.03
CA PHE A 69 25.65 -5.86 -7.57
C PHE A 69 25.13 -6.78 -6.46
N TYR A 70 24.39 -6.23 -5.49
CA TYR A 70 23.84 -7.00 -4.38
C TYR A 70 22.72 -7.92 -4.87
N TYR A 71 21.79 -7.38 -5.66
CA TYR A 71 20.69 -8.16 -6.21
C TYR A 71 21.16 -9.31 -7.11
N GLN A 72 22.08 -9.03 -8.05
CA GLN A 72 22.57 -10.02 -9.01
C GLN A 72 23.36 -11.15 -8.34
N ASN A 73 24.08 -10.84 -7.27
CA ASN A 73 24.94 -11.79 -6.56
C ASN A 73 24.27 -12.41 -5.32
N ASP A 74 22.98 -12.13 -5.07
CA ASP A 74 22.24 -12.76 -3.97
C ASP A 74 22.26 -14.29 -4.10
N ARG A 75 22.50 -14.92 -2.94
CA ARG A 75 22.64 -16.37 -2.76
C ARG A 75 21.76 -16.89 -1.64
N THR A 76 20.80 -16.10 -1.17
CA THR A 76 19.84 -16.52 -0.15
C THR A 76 19.18 -17.83 -0.58
N SER A 77 19.29 -18.87 0.26
CA SER A 77 18.91 -20.24 -0.11
C SER A 77 17.46 -20.36 -0.58
N MET A 78 16.55 -19.63 0.07
CA MET A 78 15.15 -19.54 -0.31
C MET A 78 14.96 -18.92 -1.70
N SER A 79 15.66 -17.82 -2.01
CA SER A 79 15.61 -17.17 -3.33
C SER A 79 16.14 -18.08 -4.43
N ILE A 80 17.27 -18.74 -4.18
CA ILE A 80 17.87 -19.67 -5.13
C ILE A 80 16.97 -20.88 -5.38
N HIS A 81 16.40 -21.48 -4.33
CA HIS A 81 15.50 -22.62 -4.47
C HIS A 81 14.25 -22.27 -5.28
N GLU A 82 13.64 -21.14 -4.96
CA GLU A 82 12.45 -20.63 -5.63
C GLU A 82 12.70 -20.34 -7.12
N LEU A 83 13.78 -19.63 -7.45
CA LEU A 83 14.14 -19.34 -8.84
C LEU A 83 14.56 -20.59 -9.62
N ARG A 84 15.17 -21.59 -8.98
CA ARG A 84 15.45 -22.90 -9.62
C ARG A 84 14.17 -23.62 -9.99
N ASN A 85 13.17 -23.64 -9.09
CA ASN A 85 11.88 -24.24 -9.38
C ASN A 85 11.20 -23.54 -10.55
N LEU A 86 11.25 -22.20 -10.60
CA LEU A 86 10.71 -21.43 -11.73
C LEU A 86 11.48 -21.67 -13.02
N HIS A 87 12.81 -21.71 -12.96
CA HIS A 87 13.63 -22.03 -14.12
C HIS A 87 13.25 -23.38 -14.72
N ALA A 88 13.07 -24.43 -13.90
CA ALA A 88 12.62 -25.73 -14.37
C ALA A 88 11.24 -25.66 -15.06
N LYS A 89 10.30 -24.86 -14.54
CA LYS A 89 9.00 -24.63 -15.19
C LYS A 89 9.15 -23.93 -16.55
N PHE A 90 9.97 -22.88 -16.64
CA PHE A 90 10.24 -22.17 -17.89
C PHE A 90 10.98 -23.04 -18.91
N GLU A 91 11.91 -23.87 -18.47
CA GLU A 91 12.61 -24.84 -19.32
C GLU A 91 11.64 -25.87 -19.90
N PHE A 92 10.76 -26.44 -19.07
CA PHE A 92 9.70 -27.33 -19.52
C PHE A 92 8.75 -26.64 -20.51
N HIS A 93 8.37 -25.39 -20.22
CA HIS A 93 7.52 -24.60 -21.12
C HIS A 93 8.20 -24.33 -22.47
N ALA A 94 9.49 -23.96 -22.46
CA ALA A 94 10.30 -23.79 -23.67
C ALA A 94 10.39 -25.10 -24.48
N GLN A 95 10.51 -26.23 -23.80
CA GLN A 95 10.55 -27.55 -24.42
C GLN A 95 9.23 -27.90 -25.14
N ASN A 96 8.08 -27.50 -24.60
CA ASN A 96 6.79 -27.69 -25.27
C ASN A 96 6.77 -27.03 -26.67
N PHE A 97 7.31 -25.81 -26.81
CA PHE A 97 7.40 -25.15 -28.12
C PHE A 97 8.37 -25.85 -29.06
N LYS A 98 9.47 -26.41 -28.56
CA LYS A 98 10.41 -27.20 -29.39
C LYS A 98 9.72 -28.43 -29.97
N ASP A 99 8.94 -29.12 -29.15
CA ASP A 99 8.24 -30.33 -29.58
C ASP A 99 7.08 -30.01 -30.51
N TRP A 100 6.35 -28.91 -30.26
CA TRP A 100 5.36 -28.38 -31.20
C TRP A 100 5.99 -28.03 -32.56
N ALA A 101 7.13 -27.33 -32.58
CA ALA A 101 7.78 -26.96 -33.84
C ALA A 101 8.24 -28.17 -34.67
N ARG A 102 8.47 -29.33 -34.04
CA ARG A 102 8.79 -30.60 -34.71
C ARG A 102 7.54 -31.32 -35.23
N GLN A 103 6.45 -31.29 -34.47
CA GLN A 103 5.22 -32.01 -34.78
C GLN A 103 4.32 -31.24 -35.75
N GLY A 104 4.35 -29.90 -35.69
CA GLY A 104 3.43 -29.01 -36.40
C GLY A 104 2.03 -29.01 -35.80
N GLY A 105 1.10 -28.34 -36.48
CA GLY A 105 -0.29 -28.18 -36.05
C GLY A 105 -0.56 -26.91 -35.24
N PRO A 106 -1.82 -26.69 -34.83
CA PRO A 106 -2.19 -25.52 -34.04
C PRO A 106 -1.51 -25.56 -32.67
N ILE A 107 -1.19 -24.38 -32.14
CA ILE A 107 -0.64 -24.26 -30.79
C ILE A 107 -1.69 -24.63 -29.73
N ASN A 108 -1.24 -25.07 -28.55
CA ASN A 108 -2.17 -25.29 -27.44
C ASN A 108 -2.65 -23.94 -26.88
N PRO A 109 -3.97 -23.65 -26.87
CA PRO A 109 -4.50 -22.37 -26.39
C PRO A 109 -4.28 -22.15 -24.88
N THR A 110 -3.96 -23.18 -24.10
CA THR A 110 -3.68 -23.01 -22.67
C THR A 110 -2.30 -22.40 -22.41
N TRP A 111 -1.36 -22.52 -23.35
CA TRP A 111 0.03 -22.10 -23.14
C TRP A 111 0.17 -20.60 -22.92
N ALA A 112 -0.67 -19.76 -23.54
CA ALA A 112 -0.63 -18.31 -23.33
C ALA A 112 -1.01 -17.95 -21.88
N ARG A 113 -2.02 -18.65 -21.34
CA ARG A 113 -2.42 -18.52 -19.93
C ARG A 113 -1.30 -19.02 -19.00
N GLU A 114 -0.70 -20.16 -19.32
CA GLU A 114 0.43 -20.70 -18.55
C GLU A 114 1.63 -19.74 -18.55
N THR A 115 1.95 -19.11 -19.69
CA THR A 115 2.97 -18.05 -19.76
C THR A 115 2.61 -16.87 -18.87
N ALA A 116 1.36 -16.42 -18.87
CA ALA A 116 0.92 -15.31 -18.02
C ALA A 116 1.00 -15.65 -16.52
N GLU A 117 0.73 -16.90 -16.13
CA GLU A 117 0.91 -17.35 -14.74
C GLU A 117 2.39 -17.46 -14.36
N LEU A 118 3.24 -18.03 -15.23
CA LEU A 118 4.69 -18.09 -15.02
C LEU A 118 5.30 -16.69 -14.89
N LYS A 119 4.80 -15.71 -15.66
CA LYS A 119 5.18 -14.31 -15.56
C LYS A 119 4.89 -13.75 -14.16
N LYS A 120 3.67 -13.93 -13.65
CA LYS A 120 3.28 -13.48 -12.30
C LYS A 120 4.13 -14.16 -11.23
N ASP A 121 4.36 -15.47 -11.36
CA ASP A 121 5.20 -16.23 -10.44
C ASP A 121 6.64 -15.69 -10.41
N LEU A 122 7.20 -15.36 -11.59
CA LEU A 122 8.54 -14.79 -11.73
C LEU A 122 8.63 -13.40 -11.09
N HIS A 123 7.66 -12.51 -11.39
CA HIS A 123 7.58 -11.19 -10.77
C HIS A 123 7.61 -11.30 -9.24
N ARG A 124 6.74 -12.14 -8.66
CA ARG A 124 6.70 -12.34 -7.21
C ARG A 124 7.99 -12.93 -6.65
N ALA A 125 8.65 -13.85 -7.36
CA ALA A 125 9.93 -14.40 -6.93
C ALA A 125 11.05 -13.33 -6.94
N GLN A 126 11.05 -12.41 -7.91
CA GLN A 126 11.96 -11.27 -7.96
C GLN A 126 11.70 -10.29 -6.79
N CYS A 127 10.44 -9.94 -6.55
CA CYS A 127 10.03 -9.11 -5.41
C CYS A 127 10.42 -9.73 -4.06
N ARG A 128 10.19 -11.04 -3.87
CA ARG A 128 10.60 -11.77 -2.65
C ARG A 128 12.10 -11.86 -2.49
N ALA A 129 12.86 -12.07 -3.57
CA ALA A 129 14.32 -12.06 -3.51
C ALA A 129 14.83 -10.69 -3.02
N ALA A 130 14.32 -9.59 -3.59
CA ALA A 130 14.64 -8.24 -3.13
C ALA A 130 14.20 -8.02 -1.68
N GLY A 131 13.01 -8.47 -1.30
CA GLY A 131 12.48 -8.38 0.06
C GLY A 131 13.37 -9.10 1.09
N ARG A 132 13.95 -10.25 0.74
CA ARG A 132 14.87 -10.99 1.62
C ARG A 132 16.21 -10.28 1.81
N ILE A 133 16.77 -9.70 0.74
CA ILE A 133 18.01 -8.91 0.84
C ILE A 133 17.78 -7.72 1.76
N PHE A 134 16.68 -6.98 1.52
CA PHE A 134 16.30 -5.85 2.35
C PHE A 134 16.09 -6.22 3.82
N ALA A 135 15.40 -7.33 4.09
CA ALA A 135 15.16 -7.80 5.46
C ALA A 135 16.44 -8.27 6.18
N ALA A 136 17.47 -8.70 5.45
CA ALA A 136 18.74 -9.08 6.05
C ALA A 136 19.58 -7.86 6.47
N GLU A 137 19.32 -6.69 5.88
CA GLU A 137 20.10 -5.46 6.09
C GLU A 137 19.38 -4.45 7.00
N GLN A 138 18.04 -4.41 6.99
CA GLN A 138 17.29 -3.49 7.84
C GLN A 138 17.15 -3.99 9.28
N GLU A 139 17.45 -3.11 10.23
CA GLU A 139 17.02 -3.20 11.64
C GLU A 139 15.54 -2.81 11.83
N GLY A 140 14.84 -2.48 10.73
CA GLY A 140 13.43 -2.07 10.72
C GLY A 140 12.48 -3.26 10.52
N ALA A 141 11.32 -3.19 11.17
CA ALA A 141 10.31 -4.25 11.11
C ALA A 141 9.47 -4.27 9.81
N ARG A 142 9.36 -3.16 9.08
CA ARG A 142 8.50 -3.07 7.87
C ARG A 142 9.05 -3.94 6.74
N CYS A 143 8.17 -4.60 5.99
CA CYS A 143 8.62 -5.27 4.77
C CYS A 143 9.04 -4.25 3.70
N LEU A 144 9.82 -4.67 2.69
CA LEU A 144 10.27 -3.79 1.60
C LEU A 144 9.10 -3.09 0.89
N GLY A 145 8.02 -3.82 0.60
CA GLY A 145 6.82 -3.26 -0.02
C GLY A 145 6.14 -2.19 0.85
N ALA A 146 5.97 -2.47 2.14
CA ALA A 146 5.44 -1.51 3.11
C ALA A 146 6.30 -0.26 3.18
N PHE A 147 7.62 -0.43 3.24
CA PHE A 147 8.59 0.66 3.30
C PHE A 147 8.50 1.59 2.08
N GLN A 148 8.25 1.06 0.88
CA GLN A 148 8.04 1.89 -0.32
C GLN A 148 6.78 2.76 -0.20
N VAL A 149 5.65 2.18 0.21
CA VAL A 149 4.41 2.95 0.38
C VAL A 149 4.56 3.97 1.50
N TYR A 150 5.20 3.61 2.61
CA TYR A 150 5.51 4.51 3.72
C TYR A 150 6.38 5.69 3.28
N ARG A 151 7.45 5.44 2.53
CA ARG A 151 8.33 6.49 1.99
C ARG A 151 7.55 7.45 1.09
N GLN A 152 6.68 6.91 0.23
CA GLN A 152 5.82 7.72 -0.63
C GLN A 152 4.85 8.56 0.20
N GLN A 153 4.25 7.97 1.23
CA GLN A 153 3.35 8.67 2.15
C GLN A 153 4.06 9.85 2.82
N LYS A 154 5.24 9.63 3.41
CA LYS A 154 6.03 10.72 4.05
C LYS A 154 6.41 11.82 3.06
N ARG A 155 6.73 11.47 1.80
CA ARG A 155 7.00 12.47 0.74
C ARG A 155 5.77 13.35 0.48
N LEU A 156 4.60 12.74 0.29
CA LEU A 156 3.37 13.49 0.05
C LEU A 156 2.96 14.33 1.27
N GLU A 157 3.21 13.86 2.48
CA GLU A 157 3.00 14.62 3.71
C GLU A 157 3.91 15.85 3.78
N ALA A 158 5.20 15.70 3.48
CA ALA A 158 6.15 16.82 3.43
C ALA A 158 5.78 17.85 2.36
N GLU A 159 5.42 17.41 1.15
CA GLU A 159 4.94 18.31 0.09
C GLU A 159 3.68 19.08 0.51
N ARG A 160 2.76 18.43 1.24
CA ARG A 160 1.58 19.11 1.80
C ARG A 160 1.96 20.15 2.86
N GLN A 161 2.90 19.83 3.74
CA GLN A 161 3.39 20.76 4.75
C GLN A 161 4.06 21.96 4.09
N GLN A 162 4.89 21.75 3.07
CA GLN A 162 5.51 22.83 2.31
C GLN A 162 4.46 23.73 1.65
N ARG A 163 3.48 23.17 0.94
CA ARG A 163 2.40 23.94 0.32
C ARG A 163 1.61 24.78 1.33
N ARG A 164 1.41 24.25 2.54
CA ARG A 164 0.74 24.98 3.63
C ARG A 164 1.63 26.10 4.17
N HIS A 165 2.92 25.86 4.30
CA HIS A 165 3.88 26.86 4.73
C HIS A 165 3.96 28.02 3.73
N ASP A 166 4.12 27.70 2.44
CA ASP A 166 4.17 28.68 1.35
C ASP A 166 2.88 29.52 1.31
N HIS A 167 1.72 28.92 1.53
CA HIS A 167 0.44 29.64 1.59
C HIS A 167 0.34 30.58 2.80
N ASN A 168 0.86 30.17 3.96
CA ASN A 168 0.85 30.99 5.17
C ASN A 168 1.86 32.15 5.11
N GLU A 169 2.95 31.98 4.34
CA GLU A 169 3.95 33.03 4.12
C GLU A 169 3.60 33.99 2.97
N GLN A 170 2.50 33.76 2.25
CA GLN A 170 2.06 34.68 1.19
C GLN A 170 1.68 36.05 1.76
N PRO A 171 2.24 37.15 1.22
CA PRO A 171 1.84 38.50 1.59
C PRO A 171 0.34 38.72 1.43
N LEU A 172 -0.28 39.43 2.37
CA LEU A 172 -1.73 39.70 2.38
C LEU A 172 -2.25 40.31 1.07
N TRP A 173 -1.45 41.14 0.38
CA TRP A 173 -1.83 41.73 -0.90
C TRP A 173 -1.98 40.66 -2.01
N GLN A 174 -1.17 39.61 -1.97
CA GLN A 174 -1.17 38.51 -2.93
C GLN A 174 -2.37 37.58 -2.66
N GLN A 175 -2.70 37.31 -1.39
CA GLN A 175 -3.94 36.63 -1.00
C GLN A 175 -5.18 37.42 -1.43
N GLN A 176 -5.19 38.74 -1.25
CA GLN A 176 -6.32 39.59 -1.62
C GLN A 176 -6.53 39.65 -3.14
N GLN A 177 -5.46 39.66 -3.93
CA GLN A 177 -5.53 39.63 -5.39
C GLN A 177 -6.06 38.28 -5.90
N GLN A 178 -5.66 37.17 -5.26
CA GLN A 178 -6.16 35.84 -5.58
C GLN A 178 -7.65 35.68 -5.22
N GLN A 179 -8.10 36.29 -4.12
CA GLN A 179 -9.52 36.33 -3.72
C GLN A 179 -10.36 37.21 -4.65
N GLN A 180 -9.80 38.30 -5.18
CA GLN A 180 -10.43 39.12 -6.23
C GLN A 180 -10.56 38.38 -7.57
N GLN A 181 -9.59 37.54 -7.93
CA GLN A 181 -9.68 36.71 -9.15
C GLN A 181 -10.75 35.63 -9.03
N LEU A 182 -10.81 34.93 -7.89
CA LEU A 182 -11.85 33.91 -7.63
C LEU A 182 -13.27 34.51 -7.62
N THR A 183 -13.45 35.70 -7.01
CA THR A 183 -14.75 36.38 -7.02
C THR A 183 -15.14 36.94 -8.40
N ALA A 184 -14.17 37.25 -9.26
CA ALA A 184 -14.42 37.62 -10.65
C ALA A 184 -14.83 36.43 -11.53
N GLU A 185 -14.27 35.23 -11.29
CA GLU A 185 -14.65 33.99 -11.98
C GLU A 185 -16.01 33.42 -11.50
N ASP A 186 -16.31 33.51 -10.21
CA ASP A 186 -17.62 33.10 -9.66
C ASP A 186 -18.76 34.02 -10.13
N GLY A 187 -18.47 35.28 -10.49
CA GLY A 187 -19.45 36.21 -11.06
C GLY A 187 -19.86 35.89 -12.50
N ALA A 188 -19.09 35.08 -13.23
CA ALA A 188 -19.37 34.73 -14.63
C ALA A 188 -20.10 33.39 -14.80
N THR A 189 -20.24 32.58 -13.74
CA THR A 189 -20.72 31.19 -13.83
C THR A 189 -22.05 30.99 -13.11
N GLN A 190 -23.06 31.81 -13.43
CA GLN A 190 -24.39 31.74 -12.81
C GLN A 190 -25.41 30.85 -13.55
N TYR A 191 -24.98 29.97 -14.45
CA TYR A 191 -25.85 29.00 -15.13
C TYR A 191 -25.16 27.65 -15.40
N ARG A 192 -24.97 26.82 -14.36
CA ARG A 192 -25.25 25.37 -14.38
C ARG A 192 -25.09 24.82 -12.96
N GLY A 193 -26.01 23.95 -12.55
CA GLY A 193 -25.90 23.22 -11.29
C GLY A 193 -24.64 22.35 -11.23
N GLU A 194 -24.29 21.98 -9.99
CA GLU A 194 -23.06 21.31 -9.52
C GLU A 194 -21.92 22.28 -9.22
N ARG A 195 -21.80 22.65 -7.94
CA ARG A 195 -20.56 23.22 -7.38
C ARG A 195 -19.43 22.23 -7.71
N PRO A 196 -18.31 22.66 -8.29
CA PRO A 196 -17.16 21.77 -8.44
C PRO A 196 -16.72 21.35 -7.04
N ASP A 197 -16.73 20.05 -6.77
CA ASP A 197 -16.00 19.47 -5.64
C ASP A 197 -14.61 20.10 -5.57
N ASP A 198 -14.25 20.70 -4.43
CA ASP A 198 -12.92 21.27 -4.22
C ASP A 198 -11.85 20.18 -4.46
N PRO A 199 -11.05 20.25 -5.54
CA PRO A 199 -10.07 19.22 -5.87
C PRO A 199 -8.96 19.10 -4.82
N ARG A 200 -8.85 20.10 -3.92
CA ARG A 200 -7.87 20.13 -2.82
C ARG A 200 -8.25 19.19 -1.68
N ARG A 201 -9.53 18.80 -1.55
CA ARG A 201 -10.01 17.92 -0.45
C ARG A 201 -9.96 16.42 -0.77
N ARG A 202 -9.98 16.03 -2.05
CA ARG A 202 -9.94 14.61 -2.46
C ARG A 202 -8.52 14.01 -2.47
N SER A 203 -7.47 14.82 -2.52
CA SER A 203 -6.18 14.40 -3.09
C SER A 203 -5.03 14.43 -2.07
N SER A 204 -4.91 13.40 -1.24
CA SER A 204 -3.69 13.27 -0.40
C SER A 204 -3.26 11.84 -0.11
N LEU A 205 -4.20 10.90 -0.11
CA LEU A 205 -3.94 9.49 0.13
C LEU A 205 -4.53 8.56 -0.94
N GLU A 206 -5.47 9.03 -1.77
CA GLU A 206 -5.82 8.36 -3.04
C GLU A 206 -4.59 8.27 -3.97
N GLU A 207 -3.68 9.23 -3.87
CA GLU A 207 -2.37 9.23 -4.55
C GLU A 207 -1.46 8.07 -4.14
N LEU A 208 -1.75 7.38 -3.03
CA LEU A 208 -1.02 6.17 -2.62
C LEU A 208 -1.56 4.89 -3.26
N VAL A 209 -2.77 4.92 -3.86
CA VAL A 209 -3.36 3.72 -4.49
C VAL A 209 -2.43 3.15 -5.58
N PRO A 210 -1.83 3.95 -6.48
CA PRO A 210 -0.85 3.42 -7.44
C PRO A 210 0.35 2.75 -6.78
N SER A 211 0.88 3.31 -5.69
CA SER A 211 2.00 2.72 -4.95
C SER A 211 1.61 1.44 -4.23
N CYS A 212 0.39 1.36 -3.69
CA CYS A 212 -0.13 0.14 -3.08
C CYS A 212 -0.29 -0.98 -4.13
N ASN A 213 -0.81 -0.65 -5.31
CA ASN A 213 -0.97 -1.60 -6.42
C ASN A 213 0.36 -2.05 -7.03
N ALA A 214 1.44 -1.29 -6.83
CA ALA A 214 2.80 -1.70 -7.23
C ALA A 214 3.45 -2.67 -6.22
N VAL A 215 2.91 -2.77 -5.00
CA VAL A 215 3.46 -3.59 -3.92
C VAL A 215 2.76 -4.94 -3.78
N GLY A 216 1.53 -5.01 -4.25
CA GLY A 216 0.71 -6.20 -4.14
C GLY A 216 -0.66 -5.95 -4.75
N ARG A 217 -1.58 -6.88 -4.48
CA ARG A 217 -2.92 -6.81 -5.06
C ARG A 217 -3.98 -7.27 -4.09
N PHE A 218 -5.21 -6.82 -4.34
CA PHE A 218 -6.37 -7.30 -3.62
C PHE A 218 -6.93 -8.56 -4.27
N GLU A 219 -7.18 -9.56 -3.45
CA GLU A 219 -7.81 -10.81 -3.83
C GLU A 219 -8.98 -11.12 -2.89
N ARG A 220 -9.80 -12.08 -3.33
CA ARG A 220 -10.89 -12.61 -2.55
C ARG A 220 -10.41 -13.78 -1.71
N LEU A 221 -10.52 -13.64 -0.39
CA LEU A 221 -10.26 -14.72 0.55
C LEU A 221 -11.60 -15.33 0.99
N GLY A 222 -11.94 -16.46 0.39
CA GLY A 222 -13.28 -17.05 0.52
C GLY A 222 -14.39 -16.12 0.01
N ASP A 223 -15.60 -16.36 0.49
CA ASP A 223 -16.80 -15.67 0.00
C ASP A 223 -17.03 -14.29 0.63
N LEU A 224 -16.44 -14.01 1.81
CA LEU A 224 -16.77 -12.83 2.63
C LEU A 224 -15.62 -11.83 2.76
N ASP A 225 -14.37 -12.28 2.87
CA ASP A 225 -13.23 -11.42 3.22
C ASP A 225 -12.37 -10.91 2.05
N ALA A 226 -12.05 -9.62 2.07
CA ALA A 226 -11.10 -9.04 1.11
C ALA A 226 -9.68 -9.14 1.69
N ALA A 227 -8.69 -9.55 0.90
CA ALA A 227 -7.31 -9.65 1.35
C ALA A 227 -6.37 -8.89 0.41
N PHE A 228 -5.39 -8.18 0.97
CA PHE A 228 -4.23 -7.68 0.24
C PHE A 228 -3.11 -8.70 0.35
N VAL A 229 -2.52 -9.09 -0.78
CA VAL A 229 -1.37 -10.00 -0.87
C VAL A 229 -0.16 -9.20 -1.30
N CYS A 230 0.84 -9.10 -0.42
CA CYS A 230 2.08 -8.37 -0.71
C CYS A 230 3.05 -9.24 -1.53
N ASP A 231 3.52 -8.75 -2.67
CA ASP A 231 4.42 -9.49 -3.55
C ASP A 231 5.86 -9.58 -3.00
N PHE A 232 6.21 -8.75 -2.00
CA PHE A 232 7.54 -8.73 -1.37
C PHE A 232 7.71 -9.71 -0.20
N CYS A 233 6.65 -9.96 0.58
CA CYS A 233 6.74 -10.80 1.78
C CYS A 233 5.73 -11.95 1.82
N ASP A 234 4.85 -12.06 0.82
CA ASP A 234 3.74 -13.03 0.77
C ASP A 234 2.77 -12.92 1.96
N GLY A 235 2.84 -11.81 2.69
CA GLY A 235 2.00 -11.52 3.84
C GLY A 235 0.62 -11.05 3.40
N PHE A 236 -0.40 -11.58 4.06
CA PHE A 236 -1.79 -11.22 3.84
C PHE A 236 -2.26 -10.20 4.87
N ILE A 237 -2.99 -9.18 4.40
CA ILE A 237 -3.76 -8.28 5.27
C ILE A 237 -5.23 -8.49 4.93
N VAL A 238 -6.04 -8.89 5.93
CA VAL A 238 -7.42 -9.32 5.72
C VAL A 238 -8.41 -8.33 6.29
N TRP A 239 -9.37 -7.89 5.47
CA TRP A 239 -10.56 -7.14 5.84
C TRP A 239 -11.76 -8.08 5.89
N PRO A 240 -12.22 -8.47 7.09
CA PRO A 240 -13.32 -9.41 7.23
C PRO A 240 -14.66 -8.81 6.80
N ASP A 241 -15.47 -9.62 6.12
CA ASP A 241 -16.81 -9.29 5.64
C ASP A 241 -16.86 -7.92 4.92
N LEU A 242 -16.15 -7.84 3.80
CA LEU A 242 -16.04 -6.62 3.00
C LEU A 242 -16.40 -6.89 1.55
N ARG A 243 -17.41 -6.18 1.04
CA ARG A 243 -17.92 -6.35 -0.33
C ARG A 243 -16.89 -5.96 -1.38
N GLY A 244 -16.17 -4.87 -1.14
CA GLY A 244 -15.10 -4.35 -1.99
C GLY A 244 -14.26 -3.33 -1.22
N MET A 245 -13.02 -3.14 -1.64
CA MET A 245 -12.10 -2.24 -0.96
C MET A 245 -12.51 -0.78 -1.20
N PRO A 246 -12.78 0.03 -0.15
CA PRO A 246 -13.10 1.45 -0.34
C PRO A 246 -11.87 2.19 -0.87
N ALA A 247 -12.07 2.94 -1.96
CA ALA A 247 -11.01 3.74 -2.58
C ALA A 247 -10.77 5.08 -1.86
N ALA A 248 -11.78 5.59 -1.18
CA ALA A 248 -11.75 6.88 -0.50
C ALA A 248 -11.92 6.73 1.02
N ARG A 249 -11.41 7.71 1.74
CA ARG A 249 -11.58 7.84 3.20
C ARG A 249 -13.00 8.31 3.53
N THR A 250 -13.40 8.06 4.77
CA THR A 250 -14.62 8.69 5.33
C THR A 250 -14.35 10.19 5.45
N THR A 251 -14.89 11.00 4.53
CA THR A 251 -14.93 12.44 4.71
C THR A 251 -16.03 12.74 5.72
N ASN A 252 -15.70 13.45 6.80
CA ASN A 252 -16.70 13.95 7.75
C ASN A 252 -17.52 15.05 7.09
N THR A 253 -18.34 14.70 6.10
CA THR A 253 -19.21 15.63 5.39
C THR A 253 -20.56 14.94 5.20
N THR A 254 -21.48 15.23 6.14
CA THR A 254 -22.95 14.97 6.10
C THR A 254 -23.37 13.53 6.43
N THR A 255 -24.04 13.21 7.55
CA THR A 255 -25.44 13.52 7.84
C THR A 255 -25.82 13.09 9.27
N THR A 256 -26.06 14.04 10.18
CA THR A 256 -27.06 13.85 11.26
C THR A 256 -27.89 15.12 11.36
N THR A 257 -29.15 15.00 10.95
CA THR A 257 -30.18 16.01 11.06
C THR A 257 -30.39 16.36 12.54
N THR A 258 -29.88 17.52 12.99
CA THR A 258 -30.44 18.48 13.97
C THR A 258 -29.28 19.37 14.46
N PRO A 259 -29.26 20.68 14.17
CA PRO A 259 -28.24 21.57 14.72
C PRO A 259 -28.54 21.90 16.20
N PRO A 260 -27.59 21.76 17.14
CA PRO A 260 -27.61 22.53 18.37
C PRO A 260 -27.33 24.01 18.05
N PRO A 261 -27.84 24.97 18.84
CA PRO A 261 -27.64 26.38 18.55
C PRO A 261 -26.15 26.74 18.68
N GLN A 262 -25.58 27.24 17.58
CA GLN A 262 -24.21 27.75 17.51
C GLN A 262 -24.09 29.03 18.36
N ALA A 263 -23.08 29.06 19.24
CA ALA A 263 -22.54 30.31 19.75
C ALA A 263 -21.66 30.94 18.64
N PRO A 264 -21.76 32.26 18.40
CA PRO A 264 -21.03 32.92 17.32
C PRO A 264 -19.58 33.19 17.73
N GLY A 265 -18.65 32.90 16.82
CA GLY A 265 -17.28 33.43 16.86
C GLY A 265 -16.21 32.45 17.31
N THR A 266 -15.83 31.53 16.42
CA THR A 266 -14.44 31.04 16.27
C THR A 266 -14.38 30.19 15.01
N SER A 267 -14.03 30.83 13.89
CA SER A 267 -13.65 30.14 12.66
C SER A 267 -12.29 29.47 12.86
N ASN A 268 -12.28 28.30 13.49
CA ASN A 268 -11.12 27.42 13.58
C ASN A 268 -11.27 26.27 12.57
N ASP A 269 -11.11 26.59 11.28
CA ASP A 269 -10.82 25.59 10.24
C ASP A 269 -9.46 24.88 10.44
N SER A 270 -8.69 25.31 11.45
CA SER A 270 -7.41 24.74 11.87
C SER A 270 -7.52 23.38 12.59
N ALA A 271 -8.72 22.97 13.04
CA ALA A 271 -8.89 21.71 13.79
C ALA A 271 -9.03 20.45 12.91
N SER A 272 -9.26 20.60 11.60
CA SER A 272 -9.38 19.47 10.66
C SER A 272 -8.04 18.76 10.35
N SER A 273 -6.92 19.36 10.76
CA SER A 273 -5.56 18.86 10.49
C SER A 273 -4.94 18.06 11.65
N ALA A 274 -5.58 17.98 12.80
CA ALA A 274 -4.96 17.42 14.01
C ALA A 274 -5.30 15.94 14.26
N TYR A 275 -6.26 15.37 13.53
CA TYR A 275 -6.76 14.02 13.81
C TYR A 275 -6.31 13.00 12.76
N PRO A 276 -5.85 11.81 13.20
CA PRO A 276 -5.35 10.80 12.29
C PRO A 276 -6.49 10.20 11.48
N HIS A 277 -6.48 10.49 10.19
CA HIS A 277 -7.49 10.06 9.21
C HIS A 277 -7.31 8.58 8.81
N TRP A 278 -7.32 7.65 9.75
CA TRP A 278 -7.04 6.23 9.46
C TRP A 278 -8.27 5.45 8.92
N GLN A 279 -9.47 6.03 9.00
CA GLN A 279 -10.75 5.36 8.72
C GLN A 279 -11.20 5.46 7.25
N ALA A 280 -11.90 4.43 6.80
CA ALA A 280 -12.68 4.42 5.57
C ALA A 280 -14.02 3.72 5.77
N THR A 281 -15.01 4.06 4.95
CA THR A 281 -16.35 3.44 4.98
C THR A 281 -16.43 2.39 3.89
N GLY A 282 -16.54 1.12 4.29
CA GLY A 282 -16.82 -0.01 3.42
C GLY A 282 -18.25 -0.52 3.60
N GLN A 283 -18.66 -1.49 2.76
CA GLN A 283 -19.93 -2.18 2.91
C GLN A 283 -19.69 -3.64 3.29
N SER A 284 -20.41 -4.11 4.31
CA SER A 284 -20.48 -5.53 4.66
C SER A 284 -21.04 -6.33 3.48
N ARG A 285 -20.42 -7.46 3.19
CA ARG A 285 -20.89 -8.36 2.13
C ARG A 285 -22.09 -9.19 2.59
N SER A 286 -22.09 -9.59 3.86
CA SER A 286 -23.14 -10.40 4.47
C SER A 286 -24.44 -9.62 4.72
N THR A 287 -24.34 -8.38 5.19
CA THR A 287 -25.51 -7.57 5.58
C THR A 287 -25.82 -6.41 4.63
N GLY A 288 -24.85 -5.98 3.82
CA GLY A 288 -24.97 -4.77 3.00
C GLY A 288 -24.87 -3.47 3.80
N ALA A 289 -24.70 -3.53 5.12
CA ALA A 289 -24.59 -2.36 5.98
C ALA A 289 -23.21 -1.68 5.83
N ASP A 290 -23.19 -0.36 6.02
CA ASP A 290 -21.94 0.39 6.07
C ASP A 290 -21.14 0.00 7.33
N LYS A 291 -19.82 -0.14 7.16
CA LYS A 291 -18.87 -0.55 8.19
C LYS A 291 -17.63 0.33 8.12
N THR A 292 -17.17 0.78 9.29
CA THR A 292 -15.87 1.44 9.42
C THR A 292 -14.75 0.40 9.34
N VAL A 293 -13.80 0.66 8.46
CA VAL A 293 -12.60 -0.17 8.27
C VAL A 293 -11.34 0.69 8.29
N VAL A 294 -10.20 0.06 8.57
CA VAL A 294 -8.90 0.70 8.38
C VAL A 294 -8.67 0.96 6.89
N PHE A 295 -8.32 2.19 6.54
CA PHE A 295 -8.02 2.58 5.16
C PHE A 295 -6.79 1.81 4.65
N ALA A 296 -6.94 1.13 3.52
CA ALA A 296 -5.95 0.14 3.09
C ALA A 296 -4.52 0.66 2.91
N PRO A 297 -4.28 1.85 2.33
CA PRO A 297 -2.93 2.43 2.28
C PRO A 297 -2.26 2.58 3.65
N VAL A 298 -3.00 2.80 4.73
CA VAL A 298 -2.42 2.88 6.09
C VAL A 298 -1.93 1.52 6.55
N ALA A 299 -2.73 0.47 6.36
CA ALA A 299 -2.32 -0.89 6.71
C ALA A 299 -1.15 -1.37 5.83
N ILE A 300 -1.22 -1.13 4.52
CA ILE A 300 -0.19 -1.54 3.56
C ILE A 300 1.13 -0.83 3.84
N ALA A 301 1.14 0.47 4.14
CA ALA A 301 2.37 1.20 4.45
C ALA A 301 3.06 0.73 5.75
N ASN A 302 2.36 0.02 6.63
CA ASN A 302 2.88 -0.31 7.95
C ASN A 302 2.92 -1.81 8.24
N HIS A 303 2.76 -2.66 7.23
CA HIS A 303 2.82 -4.10 7.44
C HIS A 303 4.25 -4.64 7.57
N VAL A 304 4.36 -5.71 8.36
CA VAL A 304 5.58 -6.44 8.68
C VAL A 304 5.51 -7.80 7.98
N ALA A 305 6.66 -8.33 7.55
CA ALA A 305 6.70 -9.66 6.97
C ALA A 305 6.18 -10.70 7.98
N PRO A 306 5.37 -11.69 7.54
CA PRO A 306 4.89 -12.73 8.44
C PRO A 306 6.06 -13.53 9.02
N GLY A 307 5.92 -13.98 10.27
CA GLY A 307 6.88 -14.91 10.87
C GLY A 307 6.92 -16.26 10.15
N LEU A 308 7.94 -17.08 10.40
CA LEU A 308 8.05 -18.42 9.81
C LEU A 308 6.79 -19.26 10.09
N GLY A 309 6.13 -19.72 9.02
CA GLY A 309 4.89 -20.51 9.10
C GLY A 309 3.62 -19.69 9.33
N ALA A 310 3.72 -18.39 9.54
CA ALA A 310 2.58 -17.49 9.50
C ALA A 310 2.31 -17.03 8.06
N TRP A 311 1.04 -16.74 7.77
CA TRP A 311 0.60 -16.21 6.48
C TRP A 311 0.11 -14.75 6.61
N GLN A 312 -0.36 -14.36 7.80
CA GLN A 312 -0.88 -13.03 8.06
C GLN A 312 0.25 -12.06 8.40
N ALA A 313 0.27 -10.91 7.73
CA ALA A 313 1.22 -9.85 7.99
C ALA A 313 0.86 -9.11 9.29
N GLY A 314 1.86 -8.87 10.14
CA GLY A 314 1.71 -7.97 11.27
C GLY A 314 1.60 -6.51 10.82
N ILE A 315 1.11 -5.61 11.67
CA ILE A 315 0.92 -4.20 11.32
C ILE A 315 1.43 -3.29 12.42
N LEU A 316 2.36 -2.40 12.10
CA LEU A 316 2.85 -1.36 12.99
C LEU A 316 1.87 -0.19 13.05
N CYS A 317 1.72 0.44 14.21
CA CYS A 317 0.95 1.67 14.32
C CYS A 317 1.85 2.85 13.94
N PRO A 318 1.55 3.58 12.85
CA PRO A 318 2.36 4.72 12.44
C PRO A 318 2.36 5.88 13.45
N TYR A 319 1.42 5.87 14.40
CA TYR A 319 1.29 6.92 15.42
C TYR A 319 2.01 6.57 16.72
N CYS A 320 2.29 5.28 16.98
CA CYS A 320 3.02 4.83 18.16
C CYS A 320 4.49 4.51 17.87
N ASP A 321 4.83 4.22 16.61
CA ASP A 321 6.18 3.87 16.16
C ASP A 321 7.22 4.99 16.43
N GLU A 322 6.79 6.25 16.56
CA GLU A 322 7.65 7.41 16.85
C GLU A 322 7.78 7.76 18.36
N TYR A 323 7.01 7.13 19.27
CA TYR A 323 7.07 7.45 20.71
C TYR A 323 8.12 6.62 21.45
N THR A 324 9.38 7.02 21.30
CA THR A 324 10.48 6.59 22.17
C THR A 324 10.37 7.33 23.51
N TYR A 325 9.75 6.72 24.52
CA TYR A 325 9.96 7.18 25.90
C TYR A 325 11.36 6.77 26.33
N LEU A 326 12.29 7.73 26.35
CA LEU A 326 13.56 7.60 27.06
C LEU A 326 13.25 7.80 28.54
N ASP A 327 13.11 6.71 29.30
CA ASP A 327 13.08 6.82 30.76
C ASP A 327 14.53 7.02 31.22
N GLN A 328 14.91 8.25 31.58
CA GLN A 328 16.16 8.52 32.30
C GLN A 328 15.97 8.07 33.76
N GLY A 329 15.87 6.76 33.96
CA GLY A 329 15.99 6.18 35.30
C GLY A 329 17.45 6.29 35.74
N GLU A 330 17.69 6.84 36.93
CA GLU A 330 19.02 7.14 37.49
C GLU A 330 20.01 5.94 37.59
N ASP A 331 19.63 4.71 37.23
CA ASP A 331 20.45 3.50 37.41
C ASP A 331 20.39 2.46 36.25
N SER A 332 19.95 2.80 35.04
CA SER A 332 19.97 1.85 33.90
C SER A 332 20.74 2.37 32.69
N GLU A 333 21.91 1.78 32.42
CA GLU A 333 22.71 1.98 31.19
C GLU A 333 22.08 1.34 29.92
N GLU A 334 20.86 0.81 30.02
CA GLU A 334 20.11 0.26 28.88
C GLU A 334 18.89 1.14 28.56
N ASP A 335 18.90 1.77 27.38
CA ASP A 335 17.74 2.43 26.80
C ASP A 335 16.64 1.38 26.54
N VAL A 336 15.60 1.35 27.39
CA VAL A 336 14.47 0.42 27.20
C VAL A 336 13.45 1.02 26.24
N ARG A 337 13.43 0.52 25.00
CA ARG A 337 12.43 0.88 23.98
C ARG A 337 11.06 0.31 24.36
N TYR A 338 10.19 1.10 24.99
CA TYR A 338 8.77 0.75 25.21
C TYR A 338 7.89 0.95 23.96
N ALA A 339 8.44 0.73 22.78
CA ALA A 339 7.66 0.77 21.54
C ALA A 339 7.00 -0.59 21.31
N GLN A 340 5.85 -0.55 20.65
CA GLN A 340 5.14 -1.70 20.07
C GLN A 340 6.10 -2.84 19.68
N ASP A 341 5.77 -4.09 20.05
CA ASP A 341 6.56 -5.28 19.68
C ASP A 341 7.04 -5.19 18.22
N GLU A 342 8.27 -5.59 17.92
CA GLU A 342 8.87 -5.51 16.58
C GLU A 342 8.02 -6.19 15.49
N LYS A 343 7.08 -7.06 15.87
CA LYS A 343 6.16 -7.76 14.95
C LYS A 343 4.86 -7.00 14.69
N GLY A 344 4.61 -5.91 15.39
CA GLY A 344 3.38 -5.14 15.32
C GLY A 344 2.15 -5.90 15.85
N PHE A 345 0.97 -5.39 15.51
CA PHE A 345 -0.29 -6.08 15.79
C PHE A 345 -0.41 -7.32 14.90
N PRO A 346 -0.89 -8.46 15.42
CA PRO A 346 -0.90 -9.73 14.70
C PRO A 346 -1.88 -9.76 13.51
N ASP A 347 -2.94 -8.95 13.57
CA ASP A 347 -3.97 -8.88 12.54
C ASP A 347 -4.59 -7.47 12.45
N LEU A 348 -5.43 -7.29 11.42
CA LEU A 348 -6.11 -6.02 11.17
C LEU A 348 -7.15 -5.69 12.25
N ALA A 349 -7.74 -6.69 12.92
CA ALA A 349 -8.77 -6.45 13.93
C ALA A 349 -8.14 -5.89 15.22
N ALA A 350 -7.02 -6.46 15.66
CA ALA A 350 -6.22 -5.95 16.78
C ALA A 350 -5.68 -4.55 16.46
N PHE A 351 -5.21 -4.32 15.24
CA PHE A 351 -4.77 -2.99 14.80
C PHE A 351 -5.92 -1.98 14.79
N GLN A 352 -7.07 -2.34 14.24
CA GLN A 352 -8.25 -1.48 14.20
C GLN A 352 -8.71 -1.12 15.62
N ALA A 353 -8.80 -2.10 16.52
CA ALA A 353 -9.16 -1.86 17.91
C ALA A 353 -8.20 -0.86 18.55
N HIS A 354 -6.88 -1.03 18.39
CA HIS A 354 -5.90 -0.07 18.89
C HIS A 354 -6.13 1.35 18.36
N LEU A 355 -6.37 1.51 17.05
CA LEU A 355 -6.66 2.82 16.46
C LEU A 355 -7.94 3.46 17.02
N GLU A 356 -8.97 2.65 17.29
CA GLU A 356 -10.24 3.08 17.91
C GLU A 356 -10.11 3.42 19.40
N TRP A 357 -9.12 2.88 20.10
CA TRP A 357 -8.90 3.20 21.51
C TRP A 357 -7.99 4.42 21.69
N TYR A 358 -6.95 4.54 20.86
CA TYR A 358 -5.85 5.50 21.11
C TYR A 358 -5.77 6.63 20.08
N HIS A 359 -6.37 6.47 18.90
CA HIS A 359 -6.19 7.40 17.79
C HIS A 359 -7.49 7.96 17.21
N THR A 360 -8.66 7.50 17.64
CA THR A 360 -9.92 8.18 17.31
C THR A 360 -10.15 9.40 18.19
N ALA A 361 -10.47 10.51 17.53
CA ALA A 361 -10.95 11.71 18.18
C ALA A 361 -12.32 11.43 18.84
N LEU A 362 -12.36 11.08 20.11
CA LEU A 362 -13.57 11.33 20.88
C LEU A 362 -13.70 12.85 20.99
N ALA A 363 -14.76 13.42 20.41
CA ALA A 363 -15.14 14.79 20.70
C ALA A 363 -15.30 14.89 22.21
N VAL A 364 -14.41 15.64 22.88
CA VAL A 364 -14.56 15.94 24.31
C VAL A 364 -15.94 16.57 24.47
N PRO A 365 -16.87 15.98 25.23
CA PRO A 365 -18.13 16.64 25.51
C PRO A 365 -17.80 17.97 26.15
N ALA A 366 -18.25 19.08 25.53
CA ALA A 366 -18.09 20.38 26.14
C ALA A 366 -18.74 20.32 27.51
N MET A 367 -17.93 20.41 28.57
CA MET A 367 -18.47 20.51 29.92
C MET A 367 -19.35 21.76 29.97
N PRO A 368 -20.62 21.66 30.37
CA PRO A 368 -21.47 22.82 30.48
C PRO A 368 -20.79 23.83 31.41
N PRO A 369 -20.74 25.12 31.07
CA PRO A 369 -20.11 26.11 31.93
C PRO A 369 -20.83 26.12 33.28
N LEU A 370 -20.08 25.80 34.35
CA LEU A 370 -20.51 25.84 35.76
C LEU A 370 -21.06 27.21 36.21
N ALA A 371 -21.02 28.23 35.34
CA ALA A 371 -21.55 29.57 35.59
C ALA A 371 -23.09 29.63 35.75
N SER A 372 -23.83 28.57 35.39
CA SER A 372 -25.30 28.56 35.51
C SER A 372 -25.84 27.92 36.80
N ALA A 373 -24.97 27.46 37.71
CA ALA A 373 -25.37 26.74 38.93
C ALA A 373 -25.02 27.47 40.25
N LEU A 374 -24.75 28.78 40.21
CA LEU A 374 -24.65 29.59 41.43
C LEU A 374 -25.95 30.38 41.61
N PRO A 375 -26.83 30.03 42.58
CA PRO A 375 -27.93 30.90 42.94
C PRO A 375 -27.38 32.21 43.49
N ALA A 376 -27.92 33.32 42.99
CA ALA A 376 -27.57 34.67 43.38
C ALA A 376 -27.68 34.86 44.90
N SER A 377 -26.72 35.60 45.46
CA SER A 377 -26.69 36.15 46.81
C SER A 377 -28.08 36.55 47.32
N ILE A 378 -28.63 35.75 48.23
CA ILE A 378 -29.70 36.21 49.14
C ILE A 378 -29.03 36.61 50.45
N SER A 379 -29.02 37.93 50.65
CA SER A 379 -28.64 38.60 51.88
C SER A 379 -29.48 38.11 53.06
N GLY A 380 -28.81 37.79 54.17
CA GLY A 380 -29.37 37.80 55.51
C GLY A 380 -29.77 36.45 56.10
N CYS A 381 -28.94 35.91 57.01
CA CYS A 381 -29.48 35.22 58.18
C CYS A 381 -28.54 35.38 59.39
N ARG A 382 -29.16 35.71 60.51
CA ARG A 382 -28.61 36.23 61.76
C ARG A 382 -28.25 35.07 62.68
N VAL A 383 -27.05 35.07 63.25
CA VAL A 383 -26.62 34.11 64.29
C VAL A 383 -27.26 34.50 65.62
N MET A 384 -27.93 33.55 66.27
CA MET A 384 -28.07 33.49 67.73
C MET A 384 -27.31 32.29 68.24
#